data_AF-A0A151X7J7-F1
#
_entry.id   AF-A0A151X7J7-F1
#
_cell.length_a   1.000
_cell.length_b   1.000
_cell.length_c   1.000
_cell.angle_alpha   90.00
_cell.angle_beta   90.00
_cell.angle_gamma   90.00
#
_symmetry.space_group_name_H-M   'P 1'
#
loop_
_entity.id
_entity.type
_entity.pdbx_description
1 polymer ?
#
loop_
_entity_poly.entity_id
_entity_poly.type
_entity_poly.pdbx_seq_one_letter_code
_entity_poly.pdbx_strand_id
1 'polypeptide(L)'
;MNFLAKSVMNIARTCIANTIQSSNLTTKFCEHRHSQGNILNTTKICVSTTLQGLRQIRFGSSLWQMHKRGGPYKKSKPSKNPFDGAPFMKGVILKTVIKKPKKPNSANRKCVIVRLSNGKEMTAYVPGVGHNLQEHNIVLCKNGRLRDTPGVKIKCVRGKYDLPHVSKRT
;
A
#
# COMPACT_ATOMS: atom_id res chain seq x y z
N MET A 1 -24.34 -11.78 -10.07
CA MET A 1 -24.41 -10.99 -11.32
C MET A 1 -25.13 -9.67 -11.07
N ASN A 2 -24.29 -8.68 -10.72
CA ASN A 2 -24.34 -7.22 -10.88
C ASN A 2 -25.69 -6.48 -10.71
N PHE A 3 -25.88 -5.93 -9.52
CA PHE A 3 -26.86 -4.88 -9.15
C PHE A 3 -26.88 -3.69 -10.13
N LEU A 4 -25.73 -3.40 -10.75
CA LEU A 4 -25.56 -2.40 -11.79
C LEU A 4 -26.40 -2.69 -13.06
N ALA A 5 -26.55 -3.96 -13.45
CA ALA A 5 -27.34 -4.31 -14.63
C ALA A 5 -28.84 -4.06 -14.41
N LYS A 6 -29.35 -4.32 -13.20
CA LYS A 6 -30.75 -4.02 -12.83
C LYS A 6 -31.01 -2.52 -12.74
N SER A 7 -30.05 -1.74 -12.24
CA SER A 7 -30.17 -0.29 -12.13
C SER A 7 -30.20 0.40 -13.50
N VAL A 8 -29.37 -0.05 -14.44
CA VAL A 8 -29.34 0.51 -15.80
C VAL A 8 -30.63 0.20 -16.55
N MET A 9 -31.17 -1.01 -16.39
CA MET A 9 -32.45 -1.41 -17.01
C MET A 9 -33.67 -0.67 -16.43
N ASN A 10 -33.68 -0.36 -15.13
CA ASN A 10 -34.75 0.44 -14.52
C ASN A 10 -34.70 1.91 -14.95
N ILE A 11 -33.51 2.50 -15.04
CA ILE A 11 -33.34 3.87 -15.54
C ILE A 11 -33.83 3.95 -17.00
N ALA A 12 -33.45 2.97 -17.83
CA ALA A 12 -33.90 2.87 -19.22
C ALA A 12 -35.44 2.73 -19.34
N ARG A 13 -36.10 1.99 -18.44
CA ARG A 13 -37.57 1.89 -18.42
C ARG A 13 -38.24 3.21 -18.05
N THR A 14 -37.70 3.96 -17.09
CA THR A 14 -38.29 5.24 -16.65
C THR A 14 -38.17 6.35 -17.68
N CYS A 15 -37.08 6.41 -18.46
CA CYS A 15 -36.94 7.44 -19.49
C CYS A 15 -37.77 7.16 -20.76
N ILE A 16 -38.02 5.89 -21.09
CA ILE A 16 -38.93 5.51 -22.18
C ILE A 16 -40.41 5.74 -21.79
N ALA A 17 -40.79 5.47 -20.54
CA ALA A 17 -42.16 5.73 -20.07
C ALA A 17 -42.51 7.23 -20.06
N ASN A 18 -41.55 8.09 -19.69
CA ASN A 18 -41.76 9.54 -19.70
C ASN A 18 -41.79 10.14 -21.12
N THR A 19 -41.18 9.50 -22.12
CA THR A 19 -41.24 10.00 -23.51
C THR A 19 -42.62 9.80 -24.16
N ILE A 20 -43.38 8.80 -23.72
CA ILE A 20 -44.76 8.57 -24.19
C ILE A 20 -45.75 9.52 -23.51
N GLN A 21 -45.47 9.98 -22.29
CA GLN A 21 -46.29 10.97 -21.57
C GLN A 21 -45.93 12.44 -21.87
N SER A 22 -44.75 12.72 -22.45
CA SER A 22 -44.28 14.09 -22.69
C SER A 22 -44.73 14.70 -24.03
N SER A 23 -45.51 14.00 -24.86
CA SER A 23 -46.08 14.59 -26.08
C SER A 23 -47.13 15.68 -25.81
N ASN A 24 -47.64 15.79 -24.57
CA ASN A 24 -48.68 16.74 -24.19
C ASN A 24 -48.22 17.83 -23.19
N LEU A 25 -46.92 17.92 -22.87
CA LEU A 25 -46.40 18.94 -21.93
C LEU A 25 -45.16 19.67 -22.46
N THR A 26 -45.04 19.84 -23.78
CA THR A 26 -43.99 20.66 -24.42
C THR A 26 -44.56 21.93 -25.07
N THR A 27 -45.64 22.49 -24.51
CA THR A 27 -46.25 23.74 -24.99
C THR A 27 -46.17 24.90 -23.99
N LYS A 28 -45.36 24.83 -22.92
CA LYS A 28 -45.32 25.91 -21.91
C LYS A 28 -43.95 26.50 -21.51
N PHE A 29 -42.85 26.17 -22.18
CA PHE A 29 -41.55 26.80 -21.87
C PHE A 29 -40.72 27.14 -23.11
N CYS A 30 -41.33 27.69 -24.15
CA CYS A 30 -40.57 28.28 -25.25
C CYS A 30 -41.32 29.46 -25.88
N GLU A 31 -41.55 30.52 -25.09
CA GLU A 31 -41.70 31.86 -25.66
C GLU A 31 -40.32 32.54 -25.64
N HIS A 32 -39.55 32.34 -26.71
CA HIS A 32 -38.89 33.42 -27.44
C HIS A 32 -38.18 32.85 -28.68
N ARG A 33 -38.52 33.41 -29.84
CA ARG A 33 -37.96 33.08 -31.16
C ARG A 33 -36.45 33.32 -31.19
N HIS A 34 -35.69 32.37 -31.72
CA HIS A 34 -34.76 32.51 -32.85
C HIS A 34 -33.76 31.34 -32.90
N SER A 35 -34.01 30.35 -33.76
CA SER A 35 -33.03 29.77 -34.71
C SER A 35 -33.61 28.49 -35.30
N GLN A 36 -33.79 28.49 -36.62
CA GLN A 36 -34.08 27.26 -37.37
C GLN A 36 -32.87 26.32 -37.27
N GLY A 37 -33.07 25.14 -36.69
CA GLY A 37 -32.06 24.09 -36.61
C GLY A 37 -32.70 22.73 -36.87
N ASN A 38 -32.08 21.93 -37.73
CA ASN A 38 -32.56 20.62 -38.15
C ASN A 38 -32.80 19.69 -36.93
N ILE A 39 -33.90 18.93 -36.92
CA ILE A 39 -34.28 17.99 -35.82
C ILE A 39 -33.15 16.99 -35.48
N LEU A 40 -32.30 16.70 -36.46
CA LEU A 40 -31.12 15.85 -36.30
C LEU A 40 -30.01 16.52 -35.45
N ASN A 41 -29.94 17.85 -35.42
CA ASN A 41 -28.96 18.59 -34.61
C ASN A 41 -29.42 18.72 -33.16
N THR A 42 -30.70 18.95 -32.90
CA THR A 42 -31.26 18.99 -31.54
C THR A 42 -31.18 17.62 -30.85
N THR A 43 -31.44 16.54 -31.59
CA THR A 43 -31.26 15.16 -31.09
C THR A 43 -29.79 14.81 -30.84
N LYS A 44 -28.85 15.23 -31.71
CA LYS A 44 -27.41 15.08 -31.47
C LYS A 44 -26.92 15.83 -30.22
N ILE A 45 -27.43 17.04 -29.96
CA ILE A 45 -27.11 17.83 -28.76
C ILE A 45 -27.69 17.17 -27.49
N CYS A 46 -28.91 16.62 -27.55
CA CYS A 46 -29.50 15.89 -26.43
C CYS A 46 -28.72 14.60 -26.11
N VAL A 47 -28.30 13.84 -27.13
CA VAL A 47 -27.51 12.62 -26.98
C VAL A 47 -26.08 12.91 -26.49
N SER A 48 -25.46 14.02 -26.92
CA SER A 48 -24.14 14.42 -26.42
C SER A 48 -24.20 14.87 -24.95
N THR A 49 -25.24 15.62 -24.57
CA THR A 49 -25.44 16.10 -23.18
C THR A 49 -25.75 14.96 -22.21
N THR A 50 -26.53 13.97 -22.64
CA THR A 50 -26.81 12.76 -21.85
C THR A 50 -25.58 11.84 -21.74
N LEU A 51 -24.78 11.67 -22.80
CA LEU A 51 -23.49 10.98 -22.73
C LEU A 51 -22.46 11.73 -21.86
N GLN A 52 -22.46 13.06 -21.88
CA GLN A 52 -21.64 13.89 -20.98
C GLN A 52 -22.08 13.75 -19.52
N GLY A 53 -23.39 13.74 -19.24
CA GLY A 53 -23.94 13.49 -17.91
C GLY A 53 -23.60 12.09 -17.38
N LEU A 54 -23.67 11.07 -18.23
CA LEU A 54 -23.25 9.70 -17.88
C LEU A 54 -21.73 9.59 -17.66
N ARG A 55 -20.91 10.35 -18.39
CA ARG A 55 -19.46 10.50 -18.10
C ARG A 55 -19.22 11.17 -16.75
N GLN A 56 -20.03 12.18 -16.38
CA GLN A 56 -19.95 12.87 -15.09
C GLN A 56 -20.30 11.97 -13.90
N ILE A 57 -21.27 11.06 -14.04
CA ILE A 57 -21.60 10.06 -13.01
C ILE A 57 -20.42 9.11 -12.73
N ARG A 58 -19.60 8.83 -13.74
CA ARG A 58 -18.35 8.05 -13.57
C ARG A 58 -17.31 8.81 -12.73
N PHE A 59 -17.32 10.15 -12.77
CA PHE A 59 -16.50 11.02 -11.91
C PHE A 59 -17.15 11.40 -10.57
N GLY A 60 -18.49 11.32 -10.44
CA GLY A 60 -19.23 11.63 -9.21
C GLY A 60 -18.94 10.68 -8.03
N SER A 61 -18.40 9.50 -8.33
CA SER A 61 -17.85 8.58 -7.33
C SER A 61 -16.49 9.01 -6.76
N SER A 62 -15.87 10.10 -7.24
CA SER A 62 -14.55 10.54 -6.78
C SER A 62 -14.61 11.50 -5.60
N LEU A 63 -15.32 12.64 -5.72
CA LEU A 63 -15.29 13.69 -4.70
C LEU A 63 -16.12 13.34 -3.45
N TRP A 64 -17.37 12.88 -3.63
CA TRP A 64 -18.23 12.50 -2.49
C TRP A 64 -17.70 11.26 -1.76
N GLN A 65 -17.10 10.31 -2.49
CA GLN A 65 -16.45 9.15 -1.87
C GLN A 65 -15.17 9.53 -1.13
N MET A 66 -14.41 10.52 -1.64
CA MET A 66 -13.28 11.11 -0.91
C MET A 66 -13.75 11.88 0.33
N HIS A 67 -14.85 12.64 0.24
CA HIS A 67 -15.47 13.34 1.37
C HIS A 67 -15.91 12.34 2.46
N LYS A 68 -16.61 11.26 2.09
CA LYS A 68 -16.99 10.18 3.03
C LYS A 68 -15.82 9.41 3.61
N ARG A 69 -14.74 9.20 2.84
CA ARG A 69 -13.52 8.50 3.30
C ARG A 69 -12.57 9.39 4.09
N GLY A 70 -12.80 10.71 4.14
CA GLY A 70 -11.88 11.67 4.75
C GLY A 70 -10.56 11.85 4.00
N GLY A 71 -10.54 11.60 2.69
CA GLY A 71 -9.34 11.78 1.84
C GLY A 71 -9.09 10.65 0.85
N PRO A 72 -7.93 10.66 0.17
CA PRO A 72 -7.54 9.63 -0.78
C PRO A 72 -7.29 8.28 -0.08
N TYR A 73 -7.55 7.19 -0.79
CA TYR A 73 -7.35 5.84 -0.29
C TYR A 73 -5.89 5.58 0.08
N LYS A 74 -5.63 5.20 1.34
CA LYS A 74 -4.30 4.85 1.85
C LYS A 74 -4.16 3.33 1.88
N LYS A 75 -3.18 2.79 1.13
CA LYS A 75 -2.81 1.37 1.19
C LYS A 75 -2.19 1.04 2.55
N SER A 76 -2.65 -0.04 3.19
CA SER A 76 -2.00 -0.55 4.41
C SER A 76 -0.59 -1.04 4.08
N LYS A 77 0.38 -0.67 4.92
CA LYS A 77 1.78 -1.11 4.76
C LYS A 77 2.01 -2.33 5.63
N PRO A 78 2.70 -3.38 5.12
CA PRO A 78 3.06 -4.51 5.95
C PRO A 78 4.00 -4.08 7.08
N SER A 79 3.98 -4.84 8.18
CA SER A 79 4.87 -4.58 9.30
C SER A 79 6.32 -4.75 8.86
N LYS A 80 7.20 -3.86 9.35
CA LYS A 80 8.65 -3.92 9.03
C LYS A 80 9.42 -4.88 9.94
N ASN A 81 8.72 -5.53 10.89
CA ASN A 81 9.34 -6.40 11.88
C ASN A 81 9.57 -7.79 11.27
N PRO A 82 10.81 -8.29 11.21
CA PRO A 82 11.09 -9.63 10.71
C PRO A 82 10.61 -10.77 11.63
N PHE A 83 10.21 -10.44 12.86
CA PHE A 83 9.82 -11.41 13.90
C PHE A 83 8.32 -11.58 14.05
N ASP A 84 7.55 -11.29 12.99
CA ASP A 84 6.11 -11.56 12.95
C ASP A 84 5.33 -10.92 14.13
N GLY A 85 5.80 -9.75 14.59
CA GLY A 85 5.21 -8.98 15.70
C GLY A 85 5.95 -9.07 17.03
N ALA A 86 6.79 -10.10 17.23
CA ALA A 86 7.54 -10.27 18.47
C ALA A 86 8.68 -9.23 18.64
N PRO A 87 9.01 -8.82 19.87
CA PRO A 87 10.10 -7.86 20.11
C PRO A 87 11.49 -8.49 19.91
N PHE A 88 11.64 -9.76 20.29
CA PHE A 88 12.88 -10.53 20.21
C PHE A 88 12.62 -11.92 19.64
N MET A 89 13.67 -12.54 19.09
CA MET A 89 13.61 -13.89 18.57
C MET A 89 14.92 -14.63 18.82
N LYS A 90 14.84 -15.90 19.22
CA LYS A 90 16.00 -16.79 19.37
C LYS A 90 16.46 -17.22 17.97
N GLY A 91 17.76 -17.36 17.78
CA GLY A 91 18.32 -17.92 16.56
C GLY A 91 19.62 -18.69 16.82
N VAL A 92 19.90 -19.62 15.91
CA VAL A 92 21.15 -20.39 15.86
C VAL A 92 22.02 -19.80 14.74
N ILE A 93 23.31 -19.61 14.99
CA ILE A 93 24.24 -19.09 14.00
C ILE A 93 24.60 -20.19 13.00
N LEU A 94 24.46 -19.88 11.72
CA LEU A 94 24.92 -20.73 10.62
C LEU A 94 26.39 -20.43 10.29
N LYS A 95 26.74 -19.15 10.16
CA LYS A 95 28.11 -18.71 9.90
C LYS A 95 28.38 -17.27 10.30
N THR A 96 29.62 -16.98 10.65
CA THR A 96 30.10 -15.61 10.90
C THR A 96 30.52 -14.94 9.59
N VAL A 97 30.08 -13.71 9.34
CA VAL A 97 30.36 -12.99 8.08
C VAL A 97 30.74 -11.53 8.32
N ILE A 98 31.67 -11.01 7.53
CA ILE A 98 32.03 -9.59 7.55
C ILE A 98 31.34 -8.91 6.37
N LYS A 99 30.50 -7.89 6.64
CA LYS A 99 29.84 -7.10 5.60
C LYS A 99 30.45 -5.70 5.50
N LYS A 100 30.72 -5.25 4.27
CA LYS A 100 31.13 -3.87 4.00
C LYS A 100 29.91 -2.93 4.01
N PRO A 101 30.02 -1.71 4.54
CA PRO A 101 28.96 -0.71 4.46
C PRO A 101 28.84 -0.15 3.03
N LYS A 102 27.76 0.57 2.76
CA LYS A 102 27.63 1.39 1.55
C LYS A 102 28.53 2.63 1.64
N LYS A 103 28.99 3.15 0.49
CA LYS A 103 29.61 4.48 0.35
C LYS A 103 28.65 5.53 0.97
N PRO A 104 29.11 6.50 1.79
CA PRO A 104 30.46 7.05 1.96
C PRO A 104 31.36 6.33 2.96
N ASN A 105 30.83 5.37 3.74
CA ASN A 105 31.57 4.76 4.83
C ASN A 105 32.46 3.61 4.33
N SER A 106 33.58 3.36 5.01
CA SER A 106 34.43 2.19 4.83
C SER A 106 34.71 1.56 6.20
N ALA A 107 34.36 0.28 6.37
CA ALA A 107 34.60 -0.48 7.60
C ALA A 107 34.32 -1.97 7.38
N ASN A 108 34.71 -2.79 8.35
CA ASN A 108 34.32 -4.19 8.45
C ASN A 108 33.22 -4.32 9.52
N ARG A 109 31.95 -4.51 9.11
CA ARG A 109 30.86 -4.75 10.06
C ARG A 109 30.80 -6.24 10.40
N LYS A 110 30.97 -6.55 11.68
CA LYS A 110 30.89 -7.90 12.24
C LYS A 110 29.43 -8.35 12.26
N CYS A 111 29.10 -9.33 11.43
CA CYS A 111 27.76 -9.84 11.26
C CYS A 111 27.75 -11.38 11.37
N VAL A 112 26.57 -11.94 11.57
CA VAL A 112 26.35 -13.37 11.61
C VAL A 112 25.11 -13.71 10.79
N ILE A 113 25.13 -14.84 10.10
CA ILE A 113 23.92 -15.40 9.49
C ILE A 113 23.27 -16.30 10.53
N VAL A 114 22.02 -16.00 10.86
CA VAL A 114 21.25 -16.70 11.87
C VAL A 114 20.02 -17.34 11.25
N ARG A 115 19.74 -18.58 11.64
CA ARG A 115 18.46 -19.23 11.44
C ARG A 115 17.60 -18.95 12.67
N LEU A 116 16.56 -18.13 12.49
CA LEU A 116 15.64 -17.76 13.55
C LEU A 116 14.67 -18.90 13.87
N SER A 117 14.01 -18.82 15.02
CA SER A 117 12.99 -19.81 15.42
C SER A 117 11.80 -19.91 14.46
N ASN A 118 11.52 -18.86 13.68
CA ASN A 118 10.51 -18.88 12.62
C ASN A 118 11.01 -19.54 11.32
N GLY A 119 12.21 -20.15 11.33
CA GLY A 119 12.82 -20.81 10.18
C GLY A 119 13.47 -19.85 9.16
N LYS A 120 13.28 -18.53 9.30
CA LYS A 120 13.86 -17.55 8.38
C LYS A 120 15.36 -17.39 8.64
N GLU A 121 16.13 -17.39 7.56
CA GLU A 121 17.56 -17.09 7.60
C GLU A 121 17.79 -15.60 7.38
N MET A 122 18.51 -14.96 8.29
CA MET A 122 18.73 -13.51 8.26
C MET A 122 20.15 -13.17 8.67
N THR A 123 20.66 -12.03 8.17
CA THR A 123 21.92 -11.48 8.68
C THR A 123 21.66 -10.57 9.87
N ALA A 124 22.28 -10.88 11.01
CA ALA A 124 22.29 -10.07 12.21
C ALA A 124 23.61 -9.33 12.41
N TYR A 125 23.54 -8.09 12.87
CA TYR A 125 24.72 -7.33 13.30
C TYR A 125 25.08 -7.65 14.75
N VAL A 126 26.37 -7.86 15.03
CA VAL A 126 26.88 -8.04 16.39
C VAL A 126 27.35 -6.68 16.93
N PRO A 127 26.68 -6.10 17.94
CA PRO A 127 27.07 -4.80 18.47
C PRO A 127 28.31 -4.89 19.37
N GLY A 128 29.01 -3.77 19.51
CA GLY A 128 30.21 -3.64 20.35
C GLY A 128 31.50 -4.08 19.68
N VAL A 129 32.57 -4.13 20.47
CA VAL A 129 33.93 -4.47 20.01
C VAL A 129 34.23 -5.93 20.32
N GLY A 130 34.58 -6.70 19.28
CA GLY A 130 34.97 -8.11 19.41
C GLY A 130 33.81 -9.05 19.75
N HIS A 131 33.86 -10.31 19.32
CA HIS A 131 32.92 -11.36 19.74
C HIS A 131 33.56 -12.73 19.54
N ASN A 132 33.15 -13.72 20.32
CA ASN A 132 33.58 -15.12 20.23
C ASN A 132 32.41 -16.02 19.77
N LEU A 133 31.65 -15.57 18.77
CA LEU A 133 30.54 -16.37 18.25
C LEU A 133 31.09 -17.31 17.18
N GLN A 134 30.64 -18.54 17.24
CA GLN A 134 30.95 -19.58 16.27
C GLN A 134 29.65 -20.09 15.64
N GLU A 135 29.78 -21.02 14.70
CA GLU A 135 28.65 -21.77 14.15
C GLU A 135 27.96 -22.56 15.28
N HIS A 136 26.65 -22.79 15.17
CA HIS A 136 25.81 -23.45 16.17
C HIS A 136 25.58 -22.69 17.49
N ASN A 137 26.31 -21.60 17.76
CA ASN A 137 26.02 -20.76 18.91
C ASN A 137 24.61 -20.15 18.82
N ILE A 138 23.98 -20.02 19.97
CA ILE A 138 22.65 -19.49 20.18
C ILE A 138 22.74 -18.01 20.53
N VAL A 139 21.92 -17.19 19.88
CA VAL A 139 21.84 -15.75 20.15
C VAL A 139 20.40 -15.27 20.23
N LEU A 140 20.20 -14.18 20.97
CA LEU A 140 18.94 -13.45 20.98
C LEU A 140 19.04 -12.31 19.97
N CYS A 141 18.10 -12.23 19.04
CA CYS A 141 18.04 -11.16 18.04
C CYS A 141 16.92 -10.18 18.39
N LYS A 142 17.16 -8.89 18.11
CA LYS A 142 16.19 -7.81 18.19
C LYS A 142 16.02 -7.10 16.86
N ASN A 143 14.86 -6.49 16.64
CA ASN A 143 14.61 -5.70 15.45
C ASN A 143 15.52 -4.46 15.50
N GLY A 144 16.25 -4.19 14.42
CA GLY A 144 17.22 -3.11 14.41
C GLY A 144 18.00 -3.04 13.11
N ARG A 145 17.54 -2.22 12.17
CA ARG A 145 18.24 -2.02 10.91
C ARG A 145 19.60 -1.35 11.15
N LEU A 146 20.65 -1.91 10.56
CA LEU A 146 21.94 -1.22 10.44
C LEU A 146 21.85 -0.24 9.27
N ARG A 147 22.04 1.06 9.53
CA ARG A 147 21.80 2.12 8.53
C ARG A 147 22.73 2.01 7.32
N ASP A 148 23.98 1.66 7.58
CA ASP A 148 25.06 1.69 6.59
C ASP A 148 25.13 0.42 5.74
N THR A 149 24.82 -0.74 6.32
CA THR A 149 24.94 -2.01 5.62
C THR A 149 23.56 -2.44 5.11
N PRO A 150 23.35 -2.48 3.78
CA PRO A 150 22.10 -2.97 3.22
C PRO A 150 21.90 -4.46 3.57
N GLY A 151 20.64 -4.87 3.70
CA GLY A 151 20.27 -6.26 4.02
C GLY A 151 20.40 -6.66 5.50
N VAL A 152 21.02 -5.85 6.36
CA VAL A 152 21.12 -6.14 7.80
C VAL A 152 19.99 -5.45 8.57
N LYS A 153 18.92 -6.22 8.83
CA LYS A 153 17.66 -5.72 9.43
C LYS A 153 17.55 -5.99 10.94
N ILE A 154 18.36 -6.90 11.48
CA ILE A 154 18.31 -7.33 12.88
C ILE A 154 19.68 -7.16 13.56
N LYS A 155 19.67 -7.06 14.89
CA LYS A 155 20.89 -7.00 15.72
C LYS A 155 20.85 -8.07 16.79
N CYS A 156 22.00 -8.63 17.15
CA CYS A 156 22.12 -9.49 18.32
C CYS A 156 22.05 -8.65 19.60
N VAL A 157 21.52 -9.24 20.67
CA VAL A 157 21.48 -8.67 22.01
C VAL A 157 22.69 -9.20 22.79
N ARG A 158 23.46 -8.29 23.39
CA ARG A 158 24.60 -8.62 24.25
C ARG A 158 24.13 -9.04 25.64
N GLY A 159 24.87 -9.92 26.29
CA GLY A 159 24.59 -10.38 27.65
C GLY A 159 23.52 -11.46 27.72
N LYS A 160 23.24 -12.18 26.62
CA LYS A 160 22.25 -13.26 26.59
C LYS A 160 22.69 -14.41 25.69
N TYR A 161 22.41 -15.64 26.12
CA TYR A 161 22.89 -16.88 25.51
C TYR A 161 24.42 -16.83 25.33
N ASP A 162 24.93 -17.20 24.16
CA ASP A 162 26.36 -17.35 23.91
C ASP A 162 27.04 -16.03 23.53
N LEU A 163 26.30 -14.91 23.59
CA LEU A 163 26.85 -13.58 23.31
C LEU A 163 27.08 -12.80 24.62
N PRO A 164 28.30 -12.86 25.19
CA PRO A 164 28.61 -12.19 26.46
C PRO A 164 28.66 -10.66 26.33
N HIS A 165 28.66 -10.00 27.48
CA HIS A 165 28.93 -8.56 27.58
C HIS A 165 30.30 -8.21 26.96
N VAL A 166 30.46 -6.95 26.54
CA VAL A 166 31.73 -6.48 25.99
C VAL A 166 32.74 -6.38 27.14
N SER A 167 33.93 -6.95 26.95
CA SER A 167 34.99 -6.86 27.95
C SER A 167 35.43 -5.40 28.11
N LYS A 168 35.59 -4.95 29.37
CA LYS A 168 36.18 -3.64 29.67
C LYS A 168 37.66 -3.70 29.32
N ARG A 169 38.13 -2.72 28.56
CA ARG A 169 39.56 -2.50 28.39
C ARG A 169 39.98 -1.61 29.56
N THR A 170 40.86 -2.13 30.41
CA THR A 170 41.54 -1.37 31.47
C THR A 170 42.84 -0.85 30.89
#